data_AF-K0Q2Q8-F1
#
_entry.id   AF-K0Q2Q8-F1
#
_cell.length_a   1.000
_cell.length_b   1.000
_cell.length_c   1.000
_cell.angle_alpha   90.00
_cell.angle_beta   90.00
_cell.angle_gamma   90.00
#
_symmetry.space_group_name_H-M   'P 1'
#
loop_
_entity.id
_entity.type
_entity.pdbx_description
1 polymer ?
#
loop_
_entity_poly.entity_id
_entity_poly.type
_entity_poly.pdbx_seq_one_letter_code
_entity_poly.pdbx_strand_id
1 'polypeptide(L)'
;MTGADHRILVVGGKLVAAAKRVPAQVTGDGRSTIRELIEQVNRDPRRGEGHEAALTKIVVDDCLLHFIARSDLSLSSVPARNEPVVLLPTANLSTGGIAVDCTDLVHPDNALIACRAAQIVGLDIAGIDFIAPDIGRSVLETGGGIIEVNAGPGFRMHLYPSQGRTRNVAKPVLDLLYPQGTPSSVPVFAVTGTNGKTTTALMLAHILSADGQKVGLTTSTGI
;
A
#
# COMPACT_ATOMS: atom_id res chain seq x y z
N MET A 1 12.10 17.88 0.16
CA MET A 1 11.03 17.90 1.19
C MET A 1 11.44 16.94 2.29
N THR A 2 11.28 17.34 3.55
CA THR A 2 11.58 16.50 4.72
C THR A 2 10.28 16.26 5.48
N GLY A 3 10.04 15.03 5.92
CA GLY A 3 8.82 14.67 6.62
C GLY A 3 8.58 13.17 6.62
N ALA A 4 7.59 12.73 7.38
CA ALA A 4 7.15 11.35 7.37
C ALA A 4 6.37 11.05 6.08
N ASP A 5 6.54 9.81 5.60
CA ASP A 5 5.87 9.29 4.42
C ASP A 5 4.48 8.73 4.79
N HIS A 6 3.45 9.20 4.10
CA HIS A 6 2.07 8.80 4.29
C HIS A 6 1.45 8.36 2.96
N ARG A 7 0.65 7.29 3.03
CA ARG A 7 -0.24 6.88 1.96
C ARG A 7 -1.66 7.27 2.33
N ILE A 8 -2.26 8.18 1.58
CA ILE A 8 -3.66 8.58 1.72
C ILE A 8 -4.48 7.86 0.64
N LEU A 9 -5.58 7.23 1.02
CA LEU A 9 -6.53 6.62 0.10
C LEU A 9 -7.74 7.54 -0.07
N VAL A 10 -7.99 7.94 -1.32
CA VAL A 10 -9.17 8.70 -1.72
C VAL A 10 -10.09 7.78 -2.53
N VAL A 11 -11.38 7.77 -2.18
CA VAL A 11 -12.43 7.02 -2.88
C VAL A 11 -13.64 7.94 -3.05
N GLY A 12 -14.15 8.06 -4.27
CA GLY A 12 -15.32 8.90 -4.57
C GLY A 12 -15.12 10.36 -4.17
N GLY A 13 -13.90 10.90 -4.33
CA GLY A 13 -13.55 12.26 -3.95
C GLY A 13 -13.42 12.53 -2.45
N LYS A 14 -13.42 11.48 -1.61
CA LYS A 14 -13.27 11.60 -0.14
C LYS A 14 -12.07 10.81 0.34
N LEU A 15 -11.35 11.34 1.32
CA LEU A 15 -10.34 10.58 2.06
C LEU A 15 -11.06 9.51 2.89
N VAL A 16 -10.71 8.25 2.66
CA VAL A 16 -11.31 7.11 3.38
C VAL A 16 -10.34 6.47 4.37
N ALA A 17 -9.04 6.58 4.12
CA ALA A 17 -8.00 6.08 5.01
C ALA A 17 -6.68 6.82 4.79
N ALA A 18 -5.82 6.84 5.80
CA ALA A 18 -4.43 7.24 5.67
C ALA A 18 -3.55 6.36 6.57
N ALA A 19 -2.35 6.04 6.08
CA ALA A 19 -1.37 5.27 6.82
C ALA A 19 0.01 5.93 6.72
N LYS A 20 0.68 6.10 7.86
CA LYS A 20 2.11 6.44 7.90
C LYS A 20 2.91 5.19 7.58
N ARG A 21 3.76 5.26 6.55
CA ARG A 21 4.70 4.19 6.20
C ARG A 21 5.99 4.41 6.96
N VAL A 22 6.45 3.39 7.67
CA VAL A 22 7.73 3.40 8.37
C VAL A 22 8.64 2.37 7.71
N PRO A 23 9.85 2.76 7.28
CA PRO A 23 10.83 1.82 6.74
C PRO A 23 11.13 0.66 7.68
N ALA A 24 11.64 -0.43 7.10
CA ALA A 24 12.14 -1.54 7.89
C ALA A 24 13.21 -0.99 8.85
N GLN A 25 12.98 -1.17 10.15
CA GLN A 25 13.87 -0.69 11.18
C GLN A 25 13.87 -1.66 12.37
N VAL A 26 14.97 -1.65 13.10
CA VAL A 26 15.09 -2.31 14.42
C VAL A 26 15.34 -1.25 15.47
N THR A 27 15.00 -1.55 16.73
CA THR A 27 15.30 -0.67 17.86
C THR A 27 16.36 -1.35 18.72
N GLY A 28 17.47 -0.66 18.96
CA GLY A 28 18.55 -1.16 19.79
C GLY A 28 18.10 -1.42 21.22
N ASP A 29 18.56 -2.52 21.79
CA ASP A 29 18.40 -2.84 23.22
C ASP A 29 19.71 -2.60 24.01
N GLY A 30 20.77 -2.17 23.32
CA GLY A 30 22.11 -1.94 23.86
C GLY A 30 22.94 -3.22 24.05
N ARG A 31 22.48 -4.38 23.57
CA ARG A 31 23.15 -5.68 23.78
C ARG A 31 23.17 -6.56 22.54
N SER A 32 22.07 -6.62 21.81
CA SER A 32 21.93 -7.45 20.63
C SER A 32 22.46 -6.77 19.37
N THR A 33 23.01 -7.59 18.48
CA THR A 33 23.48 -7.12 17.18
C THR A 33 22.30 -6.81 16.26
N ILE A 34 22.51 -6.00 15.21
CA ILE A 34 21.48 -5.74 14.19
C ILE A 34 20.92 -7.05 13.62
N ARG A 35 21.76 -8.06 13.37
CA ARG A 35 21.32 -9.39 12.91
C ARG A 35 20.33 -10.03 13.88
N GLU A 36 20.67 -10.06 15.17
CA GLU A 36 19.81 -10.66 16.20
C GLU A 36 18.50 -9.89 16.34
N LEU A 37 18.54 -8.56 16.29
CA LEU A 37 17.35 -7.73 16.34
C LEU A 37 16.42 -7.97 15.14
N ILE A 38 16.97 -8.17 13.94
CA ILE A 38 16.20 -8.55 12.74
C ILE A 38 15.54 -9.91 12.95
N GLU A 39 16.28 -10.90 13.44
CA GLU A 39 15.75 -12.23 13.72
C GLU A 39 14.62 -12.18 14.76
N GLN A 40 14.77 -11.38 15.81
CA GLN A 40 13.73 -11.17 16.83
C GLN A 40 12.47 -10.54 16.22
N VAL A 41 12.61 -9.48 15.41
CA VAL A 41 11.47 -8.84 14.72
C VAL A 41 10.78 -9.81 13.78
N ASN A 42 11.53 -10.67 13.09
CA ASN A 42 11.01 -11.68 12.16
C ASN A 42 10.34 -12.88 12.84
N ARG A 43 10.46 -13.05 14.17
CA ARG A 43 9.71 -14.05 14.94
C ARG A 43 8.25 -13.68 15.16
N ASP A 44 7.83 -12.46 14.83
CA ASP A 44 6.42 -12.09 14.85
C ASP A 44 5.62 -13.03 13.92
N PRO A 45 4.62 -13.78 14.43
CA PRO A 45 3.87 -14.74 13.61
C PRO A 45 3.06 -14.08 12.48
N ARG A 46 2.88 -12.75 12.53
CA ARG A 46 2.24 -11.98 11.46
C ARG A 46 3.18 -11.75 10.27
N ARG A 47 4.49 -12.02 10.40
CA ARG A 47 5.49 -11.86 9.33
C ARG A 47 5.67 -13.15 8.54
N GLY A 48 5.34 -13.09 7.25
CA GLY A 48 5.48 -14.18 6.28
C GLY A 48 6.47 -13.85 5.17
N GLU A 49 6.65 -14.80 4.25
CA GLU A 49 7.40 -14.55 3.02
C GLU A 49 6.51 -13.85 1.99
N GLY A 50 7.07 -12.86 1.29
CA GLY A 50 6.36 -12.10 0.27
C GLY A 50 5.02 -11.50 0.76
N HIS A 51 3.91 -11.98 0.17
CA HIS A 51 2.55 -11.50 0.41
C HIS A 51 1.65 -12.50 1.15
N GLU A 52 2.22 -13.56 1.72
CA GLU A 52 1.46 -14.65 2.36
C GLU A 52 0.85 -14.26 3.71
N ALA A 53 1.39 -13.21 4.36
CA ALA A 53 0.95 -12.75 5.67
C ALA A 53 0.72 -11.23 5.72
N ALA A 54 0.21 -10.76 6.87
CA ALA A 54 -0.10 -9.35 7.10
C ALA A 54 1.15 -8.45 7.07
N LEU A 55 2.29 -8.98 7.50
CA LEU A 55 3.60 -8.32 7.44
C LEU A 55 4.56 -9.18 6.60
N THR A 56 5.56 -8.55 5.99
CA THR A 56 6.64 -9.27 5.29
C THR A 56 7.86 -9.37 6.21
N LYS A 57 8.57 -10.50 6.18
CA LYS A 57 9.85 -10.65 6.88
C LYS A 57 10.89 -9.68 6.32
N ILE A 58 11.73 -9.15 7.20
CA ILE A 58 12.90 -8.35 6.81
C ILE A 58 13.97 -9.34 6.31
N VAL A 59 14.33 -9.23 5.04
CA VAL A 59 15.37 -10.06 4.43
C VAL A 59 16.70 -9.31 4.48
N VAL A 60 17.75 -10.03 4.86
CA VAL A 60 19.12 -9.50 4.81
C VAL A 60 19.67 -9.79 3.42
N ASP A 61 19.69 -8.76 2.57
CA ASP A 61 20.23 -8.78 1.21
C ASP A 61 21.35 -7.73 1.04
N ASP A 62 21.97 -7.72 -0.15
CA ASP A 62 23.05 -6.78 -0.47
C ASP A 62 22.59 -5.32 -0.40
N CYS A 63 21.32 -5.04 -0.69
CA CYS A 63 20.75 -3.69 -0.59
C CYS A 63 20.71 -3.20 0.86
N LEU A 64 20.23 -4.04 1.79
CA LEU A 64 20.23 -3.74 3.23
C LEU A 64 21.66 -3.56 3.72
N LEU A 65 22.56 -4.48 3.39
CA LEU A 65 23.98 -4.41 3.78
C LEU A 65 24.64 -3.12 3.31
N HIS A 66 24.44 -2.76 2.05
CA HIS A 66 24.98 -1.53 1.48
C HIS A 66 24.38 -0.28 2.14
N PHE A 67 23.09 -0.31 2.48
CA PHE A 67 22.44 0.83 3.11
C PHE A 67 22.95 1.11 4.53
N ILE A 68 23.03 0.09 5.38
CA ILE A 68 23.51 0.27 6.76
C ILE A 68 24.99 0.65 6.81
N ALA A 69 25.81 0.15 5.86
CA ALA A 69 27.22 0.49 5.73
C ALA A 69 27.47 1.98 5.47
N ARG A 70 26.51 2.70 4.86
CA ARG A 70 26.60 4.16 4.66
C ARG A 70 26.50 4.97 5.96
N SER A 71 26.06 4.33 7.05
CA SER A 71 26.00 4.91 8.39
C SER A 71 27.06 4.32 9.31
N ASP A 72 28.12 3.73 8.74
CA ASP A 72 29.20 3.03 9.46
C ASP A 72 28.71 1.86 10.34
N LEU A 73 27.54 1.29 9.99
CA LEU A 73 26.96 0.14 10.68
C LEU A 73 27.17 -1.16 9.88
N SER A 74 27.21 -2.27 10.59
CA SER A 74 27.23 -3.61 10.02
C SER A 74 26.28 -4.52 10.80
N LEU A 75 26.03 -5.73 10.31
CA LEU A 75 25.15 -6.68 10.99
C LEU A 75 25.61 -7.07 12.40
N SER A 76 26.90 -6.91 12.72
CA SER A 76 27.46 -7.16 14.05
C SER A 76 27.47 -5.92 14.95
N SER A 77 27.10 -4.74 14.44
CA SER A 77 26.95 -3.54 15.26
C SER A 77 25.84 -3.73 16.30
N VAL A 78 26.08 -3.21 17.50
CA VAL A 78 25.11 -3.22 18.62
C VAL A 78 24.62 -1.79 18.83
N PRO A 79 23.40 -1.46 18.37
CA PRO A 79 22.86 -0.11 18.53
C PRO A 79 22.57 0.20 19.99
N ALA A 80 22.65 1.48 20.37
CA ALA A 80 22.36 1.90 21.72
C ALA A 80 20.89 1.62 22.09
N ARG A 81 20.61 1.53 23.39
CA ARG A 81 19.25 1.27 23.86
C ARG A 81 18.30 2.39 23.39
N ASN A 82 17.18 1.99 22.79
CA ASN A 82 16.16 2.85 22.17
C ASN A 82 16.61 3.59 20.90
N GLU A 83 17.76 3.25 20.33
CA GLU A 83 18.21 3.82 19.06
C GLU A 83 17.51 3.11 17.88
N PRO A 84 16.71 3.82 17.07
CA PRO A 84 16.12 3.24 15.87
C PRO A 84 17.16 3.17 14.76
N VAL A 85 17.42 1.96 14.25
CA VAL A 85 18.26 1.73 13.08
C VAL A 85 17.40 1.40 11.88
N VAL A 86 17.37 2.32 10.92
CA VAL A 86 16.70 2.13 9.63
C VAL A 86 17.55 1.18 8.79
N LEU A 87 16.93 0.14 8.24
CA LEU A 87 17.60 -0.93 7.48
C LEU A 87 17.50 -0.73 5.97
N LEU A 88 16.47 -0.02 5.51
CA LEU A 88 16.24 0.29 4.10
C LEU A 88 15.72 1.72 3.96
N PRO A 89 16.04 2.40 2.84
CA PRO A 89 15.63 3.78 2.63
C PRO A 89 14.12 3.91 2.34
N THR A 90 13.49 2.87 1.80
CA THR A 90 12.09 2.90 1.34
C THR A 90 11.15 2.28 2.36
N ALA A 91 9.99 2.92 2.55
CA ALA A 91 8.96 2.46 3.47
C ALA A 91 8.01 1.42 2.85
N ASN A 92 8.59 0.42 2.18
CA ASN A 92 7.84 -0.61 1.48
C ASN A 92 7.45 -1.75 2.44
N LEU A 93 6.15 -2.06 2.48
CA LEU A 93 5.65 -3.21 3.26
C LEU A 93 6.23 -4.54 2.77
N SER A 94 6.51 -4.66 1.47
CA SER A 94 7.10 -5.85 0.85
C SER A 94 8.56 -6.09 1.27
N THR A 95 9.24 -5.10 1.83
CA THR A 95 10.62 -5.22 2.33
C THR A 95 10.67 -5.17 3.86
N GLY A 96 9.53 -5.41 4.52
CA GLY A 96 9.43 -5.52 5.98
C GLY A 96 9.14 -4.20 6.72
N GLY A 97 8.87 -3.12 5.98
CA GLY A 97 8.31 -1.89 6.54
C GLY A 97 6.94 -2.11 7.18
N ILE A 98 6.51 -1.15 8.01
CA ILE A 98 5.25 -1.21 8.74
C ILE A 98 4.33 -0.05 8.33
N ALA A 99 3.03 -0.26 8.51
CA ALA A 99 2.01 0.76 8.29
C ALA A 99 1.30 1.08 9.60
N VAL A 100 1.19 2.35 9.92
CA VAL A 100 0.47 2.85 11.10
C VAL A 100 -0.75 3.63 10.63
N ASP A 101 -1.96 3.19 10.99
CA ASP A 101 -3.17 3.94 10.68
C ASP A 101 -3.12 5.32 11.35
N CYS A 102 -3.32 6.35 10.55
CA CYS A 102 -3.35 7.75 11.00
C CYS A 102 -4.54 8.49 10.39
N THR A 103 -5.56 7.77 9.93
CA THR A 103 -6.72 8.32 9.21
C THR A 103 -7.40 9.46 9.98
N ASP A 104 -7.67 9.26 11.28
CA ASP A 104 -8.39 10.25 12.09
C ASP A 104 -7.48 11.42 12.52
N LEU A 105 -6.18 11.32 12.25
CA LEU A 105 -5.21 12.38 12.56
C LEU A 105 -4.99 13.33 11.37
N VAL A 106 -5.50 13.03 10.18
CA VAL A 106 -5.21 13.84 8.99
C VAL A 106 -5.86 15.22 9.11
N HIS A 107 -5.05 16.27 8.99
CA HIS A 107 -5.56 17.64 8.97
C HIS A 107 -6.51 17.87 7.77
N PRO A 108 -7.63 18.60 7.95
CA PRO A 108 -8.60 18.85 6.88
C PRO A 108 -8.00 19.44 5.60
N ASP A 109 -7.02 20.34 5.72
CA ASP A 109 -6.31 20.90 4.55
C ASP A 109 -5.57 19.82 3.76
N ASN A 110 -4.87 18.91 4.45
CA ASN A 110 -4.12 17.83 3.81
C ASN A 110 -5.08 16.87 3.10
N ALA A 111 -6.23 16.57 3.74
CA ALA A 111 -7.29 15.77 3.13
C ALA A 111 -7.85 16.45 1.88
N LEU A 112 -8.11 17.76 1.93
CA LEU A 112 -8.61 18.53 0.80
C LEU A 112 -7.60 18.55 -0.37
N ILE A 113 -6.32 18.75 -0.08
CA ILE A 113 -5.23 18.71 -1.06
C ILE A 113 -5.20 17.33 -1.75
N ALA A 114 -5.23 16.24 -0.97
CA ALA A 114 -5.22 14.88 -1.50
C ALA A 114 -6.46 14.58 -2.37
N CYS A 115 -7.66 14.95 -1.91
CA CYS A 115 -8.90 14.76 -2.67
C CYS A 115 -8.92 15.56 -3.97
N ARG A 116 -8.47 16.82 -3.94
CA ARG A 116 -8.35 17.65 -5.15
C ARG A 116 -7.36 17.07 -6.14
N ALA A 117 -6.23 16.54 -5.68
CA ALA A 117 -5.26 15.92 -6.57
C ALA A 117 -5.85 14.71 -7.29
N ALA A 118 -6.57 13.82 -6.59
CA ALA A 118 -7.28 12.71 -7.22
C ALA A 118 -8.28 13.18 -8.28
N GLN A 119 -9.06 14.24 -7.98
CA GLN A 119 -10.02 14.82 -8.92
C GLN A 119 -9.37 15.45 -10.15
N ILE A 120 -8.25 16.17 -9.99
CA ILE A 120 -7.52 16.80 -11.09
C ILE A 120 -6.98 15.74 -12.05
N VAL A 121 -6.50 14.61 -11.52
CA VAL A 121 -6.03 13.48 -12.34
C VAL A 121 -7.21 12.70 -12.96
N GLY A 122 -8.43 12.85 -12.42
CA GLY A 122 -9.63 12.14 -12.89
C GLY A 122 -9.74 10.72 -12.36
N LEU A 123 -9.23 10.45 -11.15
CA LEU A 123 -9.29 9.14 -10.52
C LEU A 123 -10.36 9.11 -9.43
N ASP A 124 -11.33 8.19 -9.57
CA ASP A 124 -12.32 7.95 -8.52
C ASP A 124 -11.76 7.20 -7.31
N ILE A 125 -10.71 6.40 -7.53
CA ILE A 125 -9.98 5.66 -6.50
C ILE A 125 -8.49 5.94 -6.70
N ALA A 126 -7.88 6.63 -5.75
CA ALA A 126 -6.49 7.06 -5.84
C ALA A 126 -5.72 6.83 -4.54
N GLY A 127 -4.49 6.34 -4.66
CA GLY A 127 -3.51 6.36 -3.58
C GLY A 127 -2.59 7.56 -3.73
N ILE A 128 -2.60 8.46 -2.76
CA ILE A 128 -1.78 9.67 -2.75
C ILE A 128 -0.60 9.43 -1.81
N ASP A 129 0.61 9.47 -2.35
CA ASP A 129 1.83 9.47 -1.55
C ASP A 129 2.11 10.91 -1.13
N PHE A 130 2.20 11.12 0.17
CA PHE A 130 2.15 12.42 0.79
C PHE A 130 3.23 12.53 1.86
N ILE A 131 4.05 13.58 1.78
CA ILE A 131 5.09 13.85 2.77
C ILE A 131 4.67 15.01 3.66
N ALA A 132 4.72 14.78 4.97
CA ALA A 132 4.39 15.79 5.97
C ALA A 132 5.23 15.54 7.22
N PRO A 133 5.84 16.58 7.83
CA PRO A 133 6.47 16.46 9.14
C PRO A 133 5.48 15.92 10.20
N ASP A 134 4.25 16.44 10.17
CA ASP A 134 3.13 16.00 10.98
C ASP A 134 1.84 16.05 10.13
N ILE A 135 1.19 14.91 9.92
CA ILE A 135 -0.02 14.82 9.09
C ILE A 135 -1.24 15.49 9.74
N GLY A 136 -1.19 15.73 11.05
CA GLY A 136 -2.23 16.44 11.81
C GLY A 136 -2.12 17.95 11.77
N ARG A 137 -1.09 18.49 11.10
CA ARG A 137 -0.95 19.91 10.81
C ARG A 137 -1.01 20.16 9.32
N SER A 138 -1.48 21.34 8.92
CA SER A 138 -1.54 21.73 7.52
C SER A 138 -0.13 21.81 6.92
N VAL A 139 0.10 21.12 5.80
CA VAL A 139 1.38 21.25 5.06
C VAL A 139 1.60 22.63 4.47
N LEU A 140 0.55 23.45 4.39
CA LEU A 140 0.65 24.85 3.99
C LEU A 140 1.44 25.66 5.04
N GLU A 141 1.45 25.20 6.30
CA GLU A 141 2.20 25.83 7.39
C GLU A 141 3.52 25.11 7.67
N THR A 142 3.49 23.77 7.73
CA THR A 142 4.65 22.98 8.16
C THR A 142 5.59 22.62 7.03
N GLY A 143 5.19 22.86 5.78
CA GLY A 143 5.82 22.30 4.60
C GLY A 143 5.48 20.82 4.41
N GLY A 144 5.71 20.33 3.19
CA GLY A 144 5.31 19.00 2.75
C GLY A 144 4.59 19.06 1.40
N GLY A 145 3.97 17.95 1.01
CA GLY A 145 3.18 17.92 -0.23
C GLY A 145 2.98 16.51 -0.79
N ILE A 146 2.39 16.47 -1.98
CA ILE A 146 2.19 15.23 -2.74
C ILE A 146 3.49 14.86 -3.45
N ILE A 147 3.90 13.61 -3.31
CA ILE A 147 5.01 13.01 -4.04
C ILE A 147 4.50 12.32 -5.31
N GLU A 148 3.44 11.53 -5.18
CA GLU A 148 2.93 10.69 -6.27
C GLU A 148 1.41 10.49 -6.14
N VAL A 149 0.73 10.33 -7.28
CA VAL A 149 -0.68 9.94 -7.36
C VAL A 149 -0.78 8.63 -8.13
N ASN A 150 -1.30 7.60 -7.49
CA ASN A 150 -1.33 6.24 -8.00
C ASN A 150 -2.76 5.78 -8.31
N ALA A 151 -2.97 5.25 -9.52
CA ALA A 151 -4.14 4.47 -9.87
C ALA A 151 -4.01 3.03 -9.33
N GLY A 152 -5.13 2.39 -9.00
CA GLY A 152 -5.14 1.01 -8.47
C GLY A 152 -4.38 0.84 -7.14
N PRO A 153 -4.65 1.66 -6.10
CA PRO A 153 -3.93 1.57 -4.84
C PRO A 153 -4.18 0.24 -4.10
N GLY A 154 -3.12 -0.35 -3.54
CA GLY A 154 -3.24 -1.53 -2.69
C GLY A 154 -3.94 -1.23 -1.35
N PHE A 155 -4.85 -2.10 -0.92
CA PHE A 155 -5.62 -1.89 0.32
C PHE A 155 -5.01 -2.51 1.57
N ARG A 156 -3.98 -3.37 1.43
CA ARG A 156 -3.43 -4.18 2.53
C ARG A 156 -3.07 -3.34 3.75
N MET A 157 -2.45 -2.17 3.56
CA MET A 157 -2.03 -1.30 4.66
C MET A 157 -3.17 -0.66 5.45
N HIS A 158 -4.36 -0.53 4.84
CA HIS A 158 -5.53 0.03 5.50
C HIS A 158 -6.42 -1.06 6.11
N LEU A 159 -6.51 -2.22 5.45
CA LEU A 159 -7.25 -3.37 5.96
C LEU A 159 -6.54 -4.03 7.15
N TYR A 160 -5.21 -4.13 7.08
CA TYR A 160 -4.35 -4.79 8.07
C TYR A 160 -3.13 -3.93 8.42
N PRO A 161 -3.32 -2.75 9.03
CA PRO A 161 -2.20 -1.95 9.50
C PRO A 161 -1.44 -2.69 10.60
N SER A 162 -0.13 -2.46 10.67
CA SER A 162 0.73 -3.03 11.71
C SER A 162 0.40 -2.44 13.09
N GLN A 163 -0.04 -1.19 13.12
CA GLN A 163 -0.47 -0.46 14.32
C GLN A 163 -1.66 0.46 13.99
N GLY A 164 -2.52 0.73 14.97
CA GLY A 164 -3.71 1.56 14.80
C GLY A 164 -4.95 0.77 14.36
N ARG A 165 -5.96 1.47 13.85
CA ARG A 165 -7.28 0.90 13.56
C ARG A 165 -7.37 0.35 12.14
N THR A 166 -7.95 -0.84 11.99
CA THR A 166 -8.30 -1.41 10.68
C THR A 166 -9.40 -0.57 10.02
N ARG A 167 -9.27 -0.31 8.71
CA ARG A 167 -10.23 0.46 7.91
C ARG A 167 -10.80 -0.42 6.81
N ASN A 168 -12.12 -0.62 6.82
CA ASN A 168 -12.81 -1.32 5.72
C ASN A 168 -12.91 -0.41 4.50
N VAL A 169 -11.81 -0.29 3.77
CA VAL A 169 -11.71 0.53 2.55
C VAL A 169 -12.36 -0.13 1.33
N ALA A 170 -12.64 -1.44 1.40
CA ALA A 170 -13.35 -2.16 0.35
C ALA A 170 -14.81 -1.70 0.25
N LYS A 171 -15.48 -1.43 1.38
CA LYS A 171 -16.88 -1.00 1.38
C LYS A 171 -17.11 0.30 0.58
N PRO A 172 -16.40 1.42 0.83
CA PRO A 172 -16.57 2.65 0.02
C PRO A 172 -16.33 2.44 -1.48
N VAL A 173 -15.42 1.54 -1.84
CA VAL A 173 -15.15 1.19 -3.24
C VAL A 173 -16.32 0.43 -3.85
N LEU A 174 -16.85 -0.57 -3.14
CA LEU A 174 -18.02 -1.32 -3.61
C LEU A 174 -19.28 -0.46 -3.66
N ASP A 175 -19.49 0.41 -2.67
CA ASP A 175 -20.62 1.35 -2.64
C ASP A 175 -20.56 2.33 -3.83
N LEU A 176 -19.35 2.70 -4.27
CA LEU A 176 -19.13 3.55 -5.46
C LEU A 176 -19.40 2.79 -6.76
N LEU A 177 -18.93 1.54 -6.88
CA LEU A 177 -19.12 0.72 -8.07
C LEU A 177 -20.56 0.20 -8.23
N TYR A 178 -21.23 -0.07 -7.11
CA TYR A 178 -22.56 -0.67 -7.04
C TYR A 178 -23.46 0.12 -6.08
N PRO A 179 -23.95 1.31 -6.47
CA PRO A 179 -24.79 2.13 -5.62
C PRO A 179 -26.05 1.38 -5.16
N GLN A 180 -26.42 1.58 -3.90
CA GLN A 180 -27.56 0.89 -3.31
C GLN A 180 -28.85 1.20 -4.08
N GLY A 181 -29.60 0.16 -4.44
CA GLY A 181 -30.85 0.28 -5.21
C GLY A 181 -30.63 0.39 -6.72
N THR A 182 -29.39 0.43 -7.20
CA THR A 182 -29.10 0.33 -8.63
C THR A 182 -28.92 -1.13 -9.03
N PRO A 183 -29.72 -1.66 -9.98
CA PRO A 183 -29.50 -3.00 -10.53
C PRO A 183 -28.08 -3.08 -11.09
N SER A 184 -27.25 -3.88 -10.44
CA SER A 184 -25.86 -4.06 -10.79
C SER A 184 -25.63 -5.53 -11.08
N SER A 185 -25.27 -5.86 -12.31
CA SER A 185 -24.89 -7.22 -12.70
C SER A 185 -23.62 -7.18 -13.52
N VAL A 186 -22.75 -8.17 -13.29
CA VAL A 186 -21.60 -8.44 -14.14
C VAL A 186 -21.83 -9.84 -14.71
N PRO A 187 -22.40 -9.97 -15.93
CA PRO A 187 -22.61 -11.27 -16.55
C PRO A 187 -21.28 -12.00 -16.72
N VAL A 188 -21.19 -13.22 -16.19
CA VAL A 188 -19.99 -14.06 -16.29
C VAL A 188 -20.27 -15.22 -17.25
N PHE A 189 -19.44 -15.33 -18.29
CA PHE A 189 -19.47 -16.45 -19.23
C PHE A 189 -18.24 -17.32 -18.99
N ALA A 190 -18.46 -18.59 -18.60
CA ALA A 190 -17.39 -19.57 -18.43
C ALA A 190 -17.34 -20.51 -19.64
N VAL A 191 -16.27 -20.43 -20.43
CA VAL A 191 -16.04 -21.32 -21.58
C VAL A 191 -15.20 -22.52 -21.13
N THR A 192 -15.81 -23.69 -21.07
CA THR A 192 -15.16 -24.94 -20.66
C THR A 192 -15.04 -25.91 -21.84
N GLY A 193 -14.10 -26.86 -21.76
CA GLY A 193 -13.87 -27.87 -22.81
C GLY A 193 -12.39 -28.20 -23.02
N THR A 194 -12.10 -29.19 -23.85
CA THR A 194 -10.72 -29.66 -24.07
C THR A 194 -9.97 -28.75 -25.04
N ASN A 195 -10.55 -28.45 -26.21
CA ASN A 195 -9.94 -27.64 -27.27
C ASN A 195 -10.81 -26.41 -27.60
N GLY A 196 -10.19 -25.35 -28.15
CA GLY A 196 -10.92 -24.19 -28.69
C GLY A 196 -11.39 -23.14 -27.67
N LYS A 197 -11.24 -23.36 -26.36
CA LYS A 197 -11.68 -22.43 -25.29
C LYS A 197 -11.22 -20.99 -25.51
N THR A 198 -9.93 -20.78 -25.75
CA THR A 198 -9.35 -19.45 -25.96
C THR A 198 -9.99 -18.76 -27.16
N THR A 199 -10.11 -19.47 -28.29
CA THR A 199 -10.73 -18.94 -29.50
C THR A 199 -12.19 -18.57 -29.27
N THR A 200 -12.97 -19.44 -28.61
CA THR A 200 -14.37 -19.18 -28.30
C THR A 200 -14.53 -18.00 -27.34
N ALA A 201 -13.69 -17.89 -26.30
CA ALA A 201 -13.70 -16.77 -25.37
C ALA A 201 -13.35 -15.44 -26.06
N LEU A 202 -12.36 -15.44 -26.98
CA LEU A 202 -12.01 -14.29 -27.81
C LEU A 202 -13.15 -13.89 -28.75
N MET A 203 -13.80 -14.86 -29.40
CA MET A 203 -14.96 -14.60 -30.27
C MET A 203 -16.12 -14.00 -29.47
N LEU A 204 -16.43 -14.55 -28.30
CA LEU A 204 -17.48 -14.03 -27.42
C LEU A 204 -17.16 -12.60 -26.99
N ALA A 205 -15.93 -12.33 -26.55
CA ALA A 205 -15.49 -11.00 -26.17
C ALA A 205 -15.59 -10.00 -27.33
N HIS A 206 -15.24 -10.43 -28.55
CA HIS A 206 -15.36 -9.61 -29.75
C HIS A 206 -16.82 -9.27 -30.07
N ILE A 207 -17.72 -10.27 -30.05
CA ILE A 207 -19.16 -10.07 -30.32
C ILE A 207 -19.76 -9.10 -29.29
N LEU A 208 -19.53 -9.33 -28.00
CA LEU A 208 -20.05 -8.47 -26.94
C LEU A 208 -19.48 -7.05 -27.00
N SER A 209 -18.19 -6.91 -27.32
CA SER A 209 -17.56 -5.58 -27.49
C SER A 209 -18.12 -4.85 -28.71
N ALA A 210 -18.40 -5.56 -29.81
CA ALA A 210 -19.02 -5.00 -31.00
C ALA A 210 -20.46 -4.52 -30.74
N ASP A 211 -21.14 -5.12 -29.76
CA ASP A 211 -22.46 -4.69 -29.24
C ASP A 211 -22.34 -3.53 -28.22
N GLY A 212 -21.15 -2.97 -28.01
CA GLY A 212 -20.91 -1.82 -27.14
C GLY A 212 -20.74 -2.17 -25.65
N GLN A 213 -20.68 -3.45 -25.29
CA GLN A 213 -20.42 -3.87 -23.91
C GLN A 213 -18.93 -3.71 -23.54
N LYS A 214 -18.66 -3.41 -22.27
CA LYS A 214 -17.29 -3.45 -21.73
C LYS A 214 -16.97 -4.87 -21.29
N VAL A 215 -16.04 -5.53 -21.96
CA VAL A 215 -15.71 -6.93 -21.70
C VAL A 215 -14.34 -7.05 -21.04
N GLY A 216 -14.28 -7.70 -19.88
CA GLY A 216 -13.05 -8.26 -19.33
C GLY A 216 -12.86 -9.69 -19.84
N LEU A 217 -11.66 -10.02 -20.30
CA LEU A 217 -11.34 -11.35 -20.83
C LEU A 217 -10.17 -11.94 -20.04
N THR A 218 -10.27 -13.22 -19.71
CA THR A 218 -9.12 -14.02 -19.27
C THR A 218 -9.13 -15.35 -20.00
N THR A 219 -7.97 -15.80 -20.45
CA THR A 219 -7.81 -17.06 -21.17
C THR A 219 -6.56 -17.80 -20.69
N SER A 220 -6.26 -18.95 -21.28
CA SER A 220 -5.02 -19.68 -21.00
C SER A 220 -3.74 -18.88 -21.32
N THR A 221 -3.83 -17.74 -22.00
CA THR A 221 -2.69 -16.85 -22.26
C THR A 221 -2.58 -15.70 -21.26
N GLY A 222 -3.46 -15.61 -20.26
CA GLY A 222 -3.48 -14.54 -19.25
C GLY A 222 -4.74 -13.68 -19.30
N ILE A 223 -4.66 -12.52 -18.63
CA ILE A 223 -5.67 -11.45 -18.62
C ILE A 223 -5.28 -10.44 -19.71
#